data_AF-A0A0C9TM11-F1
#
_entry.id   AF-A0A0C9TM11-F1
#
_cell.length_a   1.000
_cell.length_b   1.000
_cell.length_c   1.000
_cell.angle_alpha   90.00
_cell.angle_beta   90.00
_cell.angle_gamma   90.00
#
_symmetry.space_group_name_H-M   'P 1'
#
loop_
_entity.id
_entity.type
_entity.pdbx_description
1 polymer ?
#
loop_
_entity_poly.entity_id
_entity_poly.type
_entity_poly.pdbx_seq_one_letter_code
_entity_poly.pdbx_strand_id
1 'polypeptide(L)' 'YFAPNSTGIKFQNGFERVYIQPFGFNGFRVRASLLRDPTGSELSALIDPPLEGP' A
#
# COMPACT_ATOMS: atom_id res chain seq x y z
N TYR A 1 19.59 -5.86 -6.60
CA TYR A 1 18.30 -5.39 -6.07
C TYR A 1 18.58 -4.43 -4.93
N PHE A 2 18.02 -3.22 -4.96
CA PHE A 2 18.13 -2.27 -3.85
C PHE A 2 16.86 -2.40 -3.00
N ALA A 3 16.99 -2.97 -1.81
CA ALA A 3 15.86 -3.19 -0.93
C ALA A 3 15.31 -1.86 -0.40
N PRO A 4 13.99 -1.72 -0.24
CA PRO A 4 13.41 -0.53 0.36
C PRO A 4 13.88 -0.39 1.81
N ASN A 5 14.19 0.85 2.21
CA ASN A 5 14.61 1.19 3.58
C ASN A 5 13.44 1.58 4.49
N SER A 6 12.22 1.59 3.95
CA SER A 6 10.97 1.84 4.66
C SER A 6 9.90 0.87 4.16
N THR A 7 9.08 0.35 5.07
CA THR A 7 7.95 -0.54 4.75
C THR A 7 6.76 0.23 4.15
N GLY A 8 6.83 1.55 4.07
CA GLY A 8 5.83 2.42 3.46
C GLY A 8 5.69 3.76 4.17
N ILE A 9 4.91 4.65 3.56
CA ILE A 9 4.55 5.96 4.12
C ILE A 9 3.03 6.06 4.22
N LYS A 10 2.54 6.41 5.40
CA LYS A 10 1.14 6.79 5.64
C LYS A 10 1.08 8.27 5.93
N PHE A 11 0.22 8.99 5.21
CA PHE A 11 -0.03 10.39 5.49
C PHE A 11 -1.52 10.72 5.42
N GLN A 12 -1.89 11.80 6.09
CA GLN A 12 -3.25 12.31 6.11
C GLN A 12 -3.30 13.66 5.39
N ASN A 13 -4.10 13.72 4.33
CA ASN A 13 -4.36 14.92 3.54
C ASN A 13 -5.79 15.40 3.83
N GLY A 14 -5.94 16.23 4.87
CA GLY A 14 -7.27 16.64 5.35
C GLY A 14 -8.12 15.46 5.80
N PHE A 15 -9.21 15.19 5.07
CA PHE A 15 -10.10 14.04 5.31
C PHE A 15 -9.70 12.77 4.55
N GLU A 16 -8.70 12.84 3.68
CA GLU A 16 -8.14 11.70 2.95
C GLU A 16 -6.97 11.09 3.71
N ARG A 17 -6.89 9.76 3.72
CA ARG A 17 -5.73 9.01 4.23
C ARG A 17 -5.13 8.23 3.08
N VAL A 18 -3.83 8.37 2.87
CA VAL A 18 -3.08 7.68 1.81
C VAL A 18 -2.01 6.82 2.45
N TYR A 19 -1.91 5.58 1.97
CA TYR A 19 -0.88 4.64 2.34
C TYR A 19 -0.17 4.10 1.11
N ILE A 20 1.14 4.34 1.04
CA ILE A 20 2.01 3.93 -0.07
C ILE A 20 3.03 2.94 0.48
N GLN A 21 3.12 1.77 -0.12
CA GLN A 21 4.06 0.71 0.27
C GLN A 21 4.87 0.23 -0.93
N PRO A 22 6.15 -0.14 -0.74
CA PRO A 22 6.83 -0.96 -1.74
C PRO A 22 6.07 -2.29 -1.93
N PHE A 23 5.98 -2.76 -3.16
CA PHE A 23 5.20 -3.96 -3.50
C PHE A 23 5.85 -4.70 -4.68
N GLY A 24 6.63 -5.73 -4.37
CA GLY A 24 7.36 -6.52 -5.36
C GLY A 24 8.56 -5.77 -5.97
N PHE A 25 9.06 -6.27 -7.09
CA PHE A 25 10.19 -5.66 -7.78
C PHE A 25 9.84 -4.29 -8.36
N ASN A 26 10.49 -3.23 -7.85
CA ASN A 26 10.36 -1.87 -8.35
C ASN A 26 8.90 -1.33 -8.40
N GLY A 27 8.01 -1.90 -7.59
CA GLY A 27 6.60 -1.56 -7.55
C GLY A 27 6.18 -0.83 -6.28
N PHE A 28 5.08 -0.08 -6.38
CA PHE A 28 4.41 0.54 -5.24
C PHE A 28 2.93 0.18 -5.22
N ARG A 29 2.40 -0.16 -4.04
CA ARG A 29 0.97 -0.29 -3.78
C ARG A 29 0.47 0.97 -3.11
N VAL A 30 -0.49 1.64 -3.73
CA VAL A 30 -1.12 2.87 -3.23
C VAL A 30 -2.56 2.56 -2.83
N ARG A 31 -2.94 2.92 -1.61
CA ARG A 31 -4.30 2.81 -1.09
C ARG A 31 -4.72 4.14 -0.52
N ALA A 32 -5.92 4.60 -0.88
CA ALA A 32 -6.50 5.84 -0.36
C ALA A 32 -7.90 5.57 0.18
N SER A 33 -8.26 6.23 1.28
CA SER A 33 -9.63 6.22 1.81
C SER A 33 -10.04 7.61 2.27
N LEU A 34 -11.34 7.89 2.19
CA LEU A 34 -11.94 9.17 2.58
C LEU A 34 -12.75 9.01 3.86
N LEU A 35 -12.51 9.88 4.83
CA LEU A 35 -13.20 9.99 6.14
C LEU A 35 -13.03 8.77 7.06
N ARG A 36 -13.29 7.57 6.55
CA ARG A 36 -13.25 6.29 7.27
C ARG A 36 -12.08 5.44 6.79
N ASP A 37 -11.56 4.63 7.70
CA ASP A 37 -10.54 3.63 7.39
C ASP A 37 -11.17 2.44 6.64
N PRO A 38 -10.38 1.74 5.80
CA PRO A 38 -10.81 0.50 5.16
C PRO A 38 -11.23 -0.54 6.19
N THR A 39 -12.24 -1.34 5.88
CA THR A 39 -12.82 -2.35 6.78
C THR A 39 -12.02 -3.67 6.77
N GLY A 40 -11.11 -3.84 5.81
CA GLY A 40 -10.33 -5.06 5.62
C GLY A 40 -11.09 -6.18 4.89
N SER A 41 -12.33 -5.92 4.48
CA SER A 41 -13.18 -6.85 3.72
C SER A 41 -13.32 -6.44 2.25
N GLU A 42 -12.50 -5.51 1.78
CA GLU A 42 -12.52 -5.05 0.40
C GLU A 42 -12.05 -6.16 -0.55
N LEU A 43 -12.75 -6.28 -1.68
CA LEU A 43 -12.30 -7.17 -2.76
C LEU A 43 -10.95 -6.68 -3.29
N SER A 44 -10.00 -7.59 -3.42
CA SER A 44 -8.68 -7.30 -4.01
C SER A 44 -8.34 -8.31 -5.10
N ALA A 45 -7.71 -7.82 -6.15
CA ALA A 45 -7.19 -8.64 -7.25
C ALA A 45 -5.67 -8.87 -7.14
N LEU A 46 -5.00 -8.26 -6.14
CA LEU A 46 -3.57 -8.41 -5.92
C LEU A 46 -3.31 -9.46 -4.84
N ILE A 47 -2.27 -10.26 -5.04
CA ILE A 47 -1.77 -11.22 -4.06
C ILE A 47 -0.74 -10.51 -3.18
N ASP A 48 -0.87 -10.62 -1.86
CA ASP A 48 -0.02 -9.96 -0.87
C ASP A 48 0.58 -11.01 0.09
N PRO A 49 1.90 -11.30 0.01
CA PRO A 49 2.90 -10.69 -0.87
C PRO A 49 2.72 -11.10 -2.35
N PRO A 50 3.30 -10.34 -3.31
CA PRO A 50 3.32 -10.72 -4.72
C PRO A 50 3.89 -12.12 -4.94
N LEU A 51 3.46 -12.78 -6.02
CA LEU A 51 3.95 -14.13 -6.37
C LEU A 51 5.46 -14.16 -6.61
N GLU A 52 6.02 -13.07 -7.15
CA GLU A 52 7.45 -12.88 -7.30
C GLU A 52 7.85 -11.47 -6.85
N GLY A 53 8.86 -11.40 -5.99
CA GLY A 53 9.50 -10.17 -5.58
C GLY A 53 9.63 -10.00 -4.07
N PRO A 54 10.42 -8.99 -3.63
CA PRO A 54 10.67 -8.70 -2.23
C PRO A 54 9.75 -7.60 -1.69
#